data_AF-A0A2M6ZVN2-F1
#
_entry.id   AF-A0A2M6ZVN2-F1
#
_cell.length_a   1.000
_cell.length_b   1.000
_cell.length_c   1.000
_cell.angle_alpha   90.00
_cell.angle_beta   90.00
_cell.angle_gamma   90.00
#
_symmetry.space_group_name_H-M   'P 1'
#
loop_
_entity.id
_entity.type
_entity.pdbx_description
1 polymer ?
#
loop_
_entity_poly.entity_id
_entity_poly.type
_entity_poly.pdbx_seq_one_letter_code
_entity_poly.pdbx_strand_id
1 'polypeptide(L)'
;MPLYLNELAPWERKNEYYRIIQLGKNVEEQTHTINMQTKAMIASQMASVNAIIASQERIAEGIDAVSCGIGRVEQGIYELKATFEWGISEVVWQIEQNRQVLKNILEVLMAPLDTQAKERRKRAEEAYANGWFEDAEEEFLESEKLNKFDFSIHISLGMIYLFHKVDKQKALSYFDKAIKYSQPKSAFHASYA
;
A
#
# COMPACT_ATOMS: atom_id res chain seq x y z
N MET A 1 -18.63 -47.48 23.14
CA MET A 1 -19.91 -46.76 23.33
C MET A 1 -21.03 -47.77 23.17
N PRO A 2 -21.92 -47.96 24.15
CA PRO A 2 -22.93 -49.03 24.12
C PRO A 2 -24.01 -48.64 23.11
N LEU A 3 -24.17 -49.40 22.03
CA LEU A 3 -24.98 -49.00 20.88
C LEU A 3 -26.49 -49.22 21.04
N TYR A 4 -26.96 -49.76 22.16
CA TYR A 4 -28.36 -50.16 22.35
C TYR A 4 -28.78 -50.14 23.84
N LEU A 5 -28.68 -48.97 24.48
CA LEU A 5 -28.96 -48.83 25.93
C LEU A 5 -30.46 -48.93 26.27
N ASN A 6 -31.36 -48.54 25.36
CA ASN A 6 -32.81 -48.48 25.58
C ASN A 6 -33.63 -49.11 24.44
N GLU A 7 -33.00 -49.80 23.48
CA GLU A 7 -33.67 -50.40 22.34
C GLU A 7 -33.09 -51.77 22.01
N LEU A 8 -33.93 -52.73 21.61
CA LEU A 8 -33.49 -54.07 21.19
C LEU A 8 -32.63 -53.99 19.94
N ALA A 9 -31.55 -54.80 19.90
CA ALA A 9 -30.71 -54.92 18.72
C ALA A 9 -31.48 -55.52 17.53
N PRO A 10 -31.11 -55.22 16.26
CA PRO A 10 -31.88 -55.64 15.09
C PRO A 10 -32.13 -57.16 14.98
N TRP A 11 -31.19 -58.00 15.42
CA TRP A 11 -31.35 -59.46 15.43
C TRP A 11 -32.24 -59.97 16.58
N GLU A 12 -32.36 -59.21 17.68
CA GLU A 12 -33.25 -59.53 18.79
C GLU A 12 -34.71 -59.23 18.40
N ARG A 13 -34.96 -58.11 17.69
CA ARG A 13 -36.29 -57.81 17.10
C ARG A 13 -36.72 -58.87 16.08
N LYS A 14 -35.78 -59.41 15.29
CA LYS A 14 -36.06 -60.45 14.31
C LYS A 14 -36.53 -61.77 14.95
N ASN A 15 -36.00 -62.12 16.13
CA ASN A 15 -36.40 -63.33 16.86
C ASN A 15 -37.77 -63.18 17.55
N GLU A 16 -38.17 -61.96 17.90
CA GLU A 16 -39.49 -61.68 18.46
C GLU A 16 -40.61 -61.80 17.41
N TYR A 17 -40.31 -61.51 16.14
CA TYR A 17 -41.23 -61.60 15.01
C TYR A 17 -41.89 -62.98 14.86
N TYR A 18 -41.13 -64.06 15.13
CA TYR A 18 -41.62 -65.44 15.00
C TYR A 18 -42.08 -66.07 16.32
N ARG A 19 -41.90 -65.39 17.48
CA ARG A 19 -42.22 -65.95 18.80
C ARG A 19 -43.71 -66.25 19.01
N ILE A 20 -44.58 -65.59 18.25
CA ILE A 20 -46.06 -65.67 18.40
C ILE A 20 -46.67 -66.77 17.51
N ILE A 21 -45.89 -67.31 16.56
CA ILE A 21 -46.32 -68.38 15.65
C ILE A 21 -46.04 -69.72 16.34
N GLN A 22 -47.11 -70.43 16.70
CA GLN A 22 -47.05 -71.71 17.40
C GLN A 22 -47.68 -72.82 16.56
N LEU A 23 -47.00 -73.97 16.43
CA LEU A 23 -47.55 -75.15 15.75
C LEU A 23 -48.85 -75.60 16.45
N GLY A 24 -49.95 -75.72 15.70
CA GLY A 24 -51.25 -76.20 16.19
C GLY A 24 -52.34 -75.13 16.43
N LYS A 25 -52.08 -73.84 16.17
CA LYS A 25 -53.11 -72.76 16.21
C LYS A 25 -53.78 -72.54 14.85
N ASN A 26 -54.91 -71.82 14.85
CA ASN A 26 -55.71 -71.53 13.65
C ASN A 26 -54.86 -70.78 12.60
N VAL A 27 -54.80 -71.33 11.38
CA VAL A 27 -54.04 -70.81 10.24
C VAL A 27 -54.49 -69.40 9.84
N GLU A 28 -55.79 -69.09 9.96
CA GLU A 28 -56.33 -67.77 9.63
C GLU A 28 -55.80 -66.67 10.57
N GLU A 29 -55.76 -66.96 11.87
CA GLU A 29 -55.27 -66.04 12.91
C GLU A 29 -53.76 -65.77 12.76
N GLN A 30 -53.00 -66.82 12.41
CA GLN A 30 -51.58 -66.70 12.11
C GLN A 30 -51.33 -65.89 10.84
N THR A 31 -52.13 -66.10 9.80
CA THR A 31 -52.04 -65.35 8.54
C THR A 31 -52.32 -63.86 8.76
N HIS A 32 -53.33 -63.54 9.57
CA HIS A 32 -53.63 -62.16 9.95
C HIS A 32 -52.46 -61.51 10.71
N THR A 33 -51.88 -62.24 11.68
CA THR A 33 -50.75 -61.76 12.49
C THR A 33 -49.52 -61.47 11.63
N ILE A 34 -49.17 -62.41 10.74
CA ILE A 34 -48.06 -62.23 9.79
C ILE A 34 -48.30 -61.02 8.90
N ASN A 35 -49.50 -60.85 8.35
CA ASN A 35 -49.83 -59.71 7.49
C ASN A 35 -49.67 -58.37 8.24
N MET A 36 -50.15 -58.28 9.48
CA MET A 36 -49.98 -57.09 10.32
C MET A 36 -48.51 -56.79 10.61
N GLN A 37 -47.73 -57.80 10.98
CA GLN A 37 -46.30 -57.64 11.24
C GLN A 37 -45.52 -57.27 9.97
N THR A 38 -45.87 -57.85 8.82
CA THR A 38 -45.24 -57.53 7.53
C THR A 38 -45.52 -56.08 7.14
N LYS A 39 -46.75 -55.59 7.34
CA LYS A 39 -47.08 -54.16 7.12
C LYS A 39 -46.26 -53.24 8.01
N ALA A 40 -46.11 -53.58 9.30
CA ALA A 40 -45.29 -52.80 10.23
C ALA A 40 -43.80 -52.80 9.83
N MET A 41 -43.29 -53.94 9.34
CA MET A 41 -41.91 -54.05 8.83
C MET A 41 -41.69 -53.19 7.59
N ILE A 42 -42.62 -53.22 6.63
CA ILE A 42 -42.55 -52.39 5.41
C ILE A 42 -42.56 -50.91 5.81
N ALA A 43 -43.44 -50.49 6.71
CA ALA A 43 -43.50 -49.10 7.17
C ALA A 43 -42.17 -48.65 7.83
N SER A 44 -41.57 -49.50 8.66
CA SER A 44 -40.26 -49.22 9.28
C SER A 44 -39.12 -49.14 8.26
N GLN A 45 -39.09 -50.05 7.28
CA GLN A 45 -38.11 -49.99 6.20
C GLN A 45 -38.28 -48.75 5.33
N MET A 46 -39.52 -48.36 5.00
CA MET A 46 -39.81 -47.12 4.26
C MET A 46 -39.36 -45.88 5.04
N ALA A 47 -39.58 -45.83 6.36
CA ALA A 47 -39.11 -44.74 7.20
C ALA A 47 -37.57 -44.65 7.20
N SER A 48 -36.88 -45.78 7.26
CA SER A 48 -35.41 -45.85 7.16
C SER A 48 -34.89 -45.36 5.80
N VAL A 49 -35.53 -45.79 4.70
CA VAL A 49 -35.17 -45.34 3.34
C VAL A 49 -35.38 -43.83 3.20
N ASN A 50 -36.51 -43.29 3.68
CA ASN A 50 -36.75 -41.86 3.64
C ASN A 50 -35.71 -41.07 4.45
N ALA A 51 -35.27 -41.60 5.60
CA ALA A 51 -34.22 -40.98 6.40
C ALA A 51 -32.85 -40.98 5.69
N ILE A 52 -32.55 -42.01 4.88
CA ILE A 52 -31.35 -42.07 4.05
C ILE A 52 -31.43 -41.06 2.90
N ILE A 53 -32.57 -40.95 2.22
CA ILE A 53 -32.76 -39.96 1.14
C ILE A 53 -32.59 -38.55 1.69
N ALA A 54 -33.27 -38.22 2.79
CA ALA A 54 -33.16 -36.92 3.45
C ALA A 54 -31.75 -36.64 4.02
N SER A 55 -30.92 -37.66 4.27
CA SER A 55 -29.52 -37.44 4.66
C SER A 55 -28.62 -37.15 3.46
N GLN A 56 -28.87 -37.78 2.31
CA GLN A 56 -28.15 -37.50 1.06
C GLN A 56 -28.40 -36.07 0.57
N GLU A 57 -29.65 -35.60 0.63
CA GLU A 57 -29.99 -34.20 0.29
C GLU A 57 -29.22 -33.21 1.17
N ARG A 58 -29.24 -33.42 2.50
CA ARG A 58 -28.48 -32.57 3.44
C ARG A 58 -26.96 -32.61 3.22
N ILE A 59 -26.42 -33.77 2.81
CA ILE A 59 -25.00 -33.88 2.46
C ILE A 59 -24.69 -33.09 1.19
N ALA A 60 -25.54 -33.17 0.17
CA ALA A 60 -25.39 -32.41 -1.07
C ALA A 60 -25.42 -30.89 -0.78
N GLU A 61 -26.41 -30.43 -0.02
CA GLU A 61 -26.51 -29.03 0.44
C GLU A 61 -25.27 -28.59 1.22
N GLY A 62 -24.76 -29.45 2.11
CA GLY A 62 -23.54 -29.20 2.87
C GLY A 62 -22.30 -29.08 1.98
N ILE A 63 -22.17 -29.93 0.96
CA ILE A 63 -21.10 -29.87 -0.03
C ILE A 63 -21.19 -28.57 -0.83
N ASP A 64 -22.38 -28.20 -1.31
CA ASP A 64 -22.60 -26.98 -2.06
C ASP A 64 -22.23 -25.73 -1.22
N ALA A 65 -22.63 -25.70 0.05
CA ALA A 65 -22.27 -24.63 0.97
C ALA A 65 -20.75 -24.52 1.16
N VAL A 66 -20.05 -25.65 1.29
CA VAL A 66 -18.58 -25.68 1.38
C VAL A 66 -17.94 -25.19 0.07
N SER A 67 -18.42 -25.63 -1.08
CA SER A 67 -17.94 -25.17 -2.39
C SER A 67 -18.13 -23.67 -2.57
N CYS A 68 -19.28 -23.11 -2.19
CA CYS A 68 -19.49 -21.66 -2.17
C CYS A 68 -18.53 -20.95 -1.20
N GLY A 69 -18.28 -21.53 -0.02
CA GLY A 69 -17.32 -21.02 0.94
C GLY A 69 -15.89 -20.96 0.38
N ILE A 70 -15.45 -22.04 -0.29
CA ILE A 70 -14.14 -22.11 -0.95
C ILE A 70 -14.02 -21.05 -2.05
N GLY A 71 -15.05 -20.87 -2.88
CA GLY A 71 -15.04 -19.83 -3.93
C GLY A 71 -14.90 -18.41 -3.37
N ARG A 72 -15.50 -18.12 -2.20
CA ARG A 72 -15.33 -16.83 -1.52
C ARG A 72 -13.91 -16.63 -0.98
N VAL A 73 -13.30 -17.70 -0.46
CA VAL A 73 -11.90 -17.64 0.02
C VAL A 73 -10.94 -17.43 -1.15
N GLU A 74 -11.14 -18.13 -2.26
CA GLU A 74 -10.37 -17.95 -3.49
C GLU A 74 -10.45 -16.50 -3.97
N GLN A 75 -11.66 -15.93 -4.04
CA GLN A 75 -11.86 -14.53 -4.42
C GLN A 75 -11.13 -13.57 -3.48
N GLY A 76 -11.24 -13.76 -2.16
CA GLY A 76 -10.54 -12.94 -1.18
C GLY A 76 -9.01 -13.01 -1.31
N ILE A 77 -8.46 -14.18 -1.67
CA ILE A 77 -7.03 -14.35 -1.93
C ILE A 77 -6.61 -13.57 -3.19
N TYR A 78 -7.40 -13.60 -4.25
CA TYR A 78 -7.12 -12.81 -5.46
C TYR A 78 -7.14 -11.31 -5.20
N GLU A 79 -8.14 -10.83 -4.45
CA GLU A 79 -8.25 -9.42 -4.07
C GLU A 79 -7.08 -8.97 -3.18
N LEU A 80 -6.68 -9.82 -2.23
CA LEU A 80 -5.50 -9.56 -1.39
C LEU A 80 -4.22 -9.49 -2.23
N LYS A 81 -4.02 -10.42 -3.16
CA LYS A 81 -2.88 -10.41 -4.08
C LYS A 81 -2.84 -9.12 -4.89
N ALA A 82 -3.97 -8.72 -5.49
CA ALA A 82 -4.05 -7.50 -6.28
C ALA A 82 -3.73 -6.25 -5.44
N THR A 83 -4.27 -6.18 -4.23
CA THR A 83 -4.00 -5.10 -3.28
C THR A 83 -2.52 -5.04 -2.90
N PHE A 84 -1.89 -6.20 -2.69
CA PHE A 84 -0.48 -6.30 -2.34
C PHE A 84 0.44 -5.90 -3.50
N GLU A 85 0.16 -6.36 -4.72
CA GLU A 85 0.91 -5.99 -5.93
C GLU A 85 0.84 -4.47 -6.20
N TRP A 86 -0.34 -3.88 -6.03
CA TRP A 86 -0.51 -2.43 -6.13
C TRP A 86 0.26 -1.70 -5.03
N GLY A 87 0.11 -2.13 -3.77
CA GLY A 87 0.80 -1.52 -2.64
C GLY A 87 2.33 -1.55 -2.77
N ILE A 88 2.90 -2.65 -3.28
CA ILE A 88 4.34 -2.73 -3.56
C ILE A 88 4.73 -1.76 -4.67
N SER A 89 3.93 -1.64 -5.73
CA SER A 89 4.21 -0.73 -6.84
C SER A 89 4.28 0.73 -6.37
N GLU A 90 3.37 1.14 -5.50
CA GLU A 90 3.40 2.46 -4.86
C GLU A 90 4.66 2.67 -4.01
N VAL A 91 5.05 1.68 -3.21
CA VAL A 91 6.28 1.76 -2.40
C VAL A 91 7.52 1.88 -3.28
N VAL A 92 7.62 1.09 -4.36
CA VAL A 92 8.73 1.18 -5.33
C VAL A 92 8.79 2.56 -5.95
N TRP A 93 7.65 3.11 -6.38
CA TRP A 93 7.58 4.45 -6.95
C TRP A 93 8.07 5.52 -5.97
N GLN A 94 7.64 5.46 -4.70
CA GLN A 94 8.10 6.40 -3.66
C GLN A 94 9.62 6.31 -3.43
N ILE A 95 10.19 5.10 -3.43
CA ILE A 95 11.64 4.90 -3.32
C ILE A 95 12.37 5.54 -4.50
N GLU A 96 11.84 5.41 -5.72
CA GLU A 96 12.43 6.03 -6.91
C GLU A 96 12.41 7.56 -6.85
N GLN A 97 11.30 8.15 -6.39
CA GLN A 97 11.20 9.60 -6.18
C GLN A 97 12.21 10.08 -5.14
N ASN A 98 12.28 9.39 -3.99
CA ASN A 98 13.24 9.72 -2.92
C ASN A 98 14.68 9.62 -3.40
N ARG A 99 15.02 8.62 -4.22
CA ARG A 99 16.35 8.50 -4.83
C ARG A 99 16.69 9.70 -5.70
N GLN A 100 15.73 10.24 -6.46
CA GLN A 100 15.95 11.44 -7.28
C GLN A 100 16.19 12.68 -6.40
N VAL A 101 15.41 12.85 -5.33
CA VAL A 101 15.62 13.94 -4.37
C VAL A 101 17.01 13.85 -3.72
N LEU A 102 17.42 12.66 -3.29
CA LEU A 102 18.74 12.44 -2.69
C LEU A 102 19.87 12.73 -3.67
N LYS A 103 19.72 12.39 -4.96
CA LYS A 103 20.69 12.77 -5.99
C LYS A 103 20.80 14.29 -6.15
N ASN A 104 19.68 15.00 -6.20
CA ASN A 104 19.69 16.45 -6.30
C ASN A 104 20.36 17.10 -5.08
N ILE A 105 20.08 16.58 -3.86
CA ILE A 105 20.77 17.02 -2.64
C ILE A 105 22.28 16.75 -2.75
N LEU A 106 22.68 15.56 -3.19
CA LEU A 106 24.08 15.20 -3.37
C LEU A 106 24.77 16.13 -4.37
N GLU A 107 24.15 16.44 -5.51
CA GLU A 107 24.70 17.38 -6.49
C GLU A 107 24.98 18.77 -5.89
N VAL A 108 24.04 19.29 -5.09
CA VAL A 108 24.22 20.56 -4.36
C VAL A 108 25.37 20.48 -3.34
N LEU A 109 25.47 19.37 -2.61
CA LEU A 109 26.53 19.17 -1.60
C LEU A 109 27.90 18.93 -2.25
N MET A 110 27.95 18.32 -3.44
CA MET A 110 29.18 18.10 -4.22
C MET A 110 29.71 19.37 -4.88
N ALA A 111 28.91 20.44 -4.96
CA ALA A 111 29.31 21.78 -5.40
C ALA A 111 29.39 22.77 -4.22
N PRO A 112 30.22 22.52 -3.18
CA PRO A 112 30.18 23.28 -1.94
C PRO A 112 30.54 24.76 -2.13
N LEU A 113 31.40 25.08 -3.10
CA LEU A 113 31.79 26.47 -3.39
C LEU A 113 30.63 27.26 -4.00
N ASP A 114 29.90 26.69 -4.96
CA ASP A 114 28.75 27.35 -5.60
C ASP A 114 27.60 27.53 -4.61
N THR A 115 27.35 26.51 -3.78
CA THR A 115 26.31 26.57 -2.74
C THR A 115 26.65 27.63 -1.70
N GLN A 116 27.88 27.65 -1.18
CA GLN A 116 28.30 28.68 -0.23
C GLN A 116 28.25 30.08 -0.83
N ALA A 117 28.68 30.27 -2.08
CA ALA A 117 28.58 31.56 -2.77
C ALA A 117 27.13 32.03 -2.85
N LYS A 118 26.18 31.16 -3.24
CA LYS A 118 24.75 31.54 -3.33
C LYS A 118 24.16 31.92 -1.97
N GLU A 119 24.48 31.18 -0.91
CA GLU A 119 24.02 31.49 0.46
C GLU A 119 24.60 32.81 0.98
N ARG A 120 25.87 33.09 0.69
CA ARG A 120 26.52 34.37 1.01
C ARG A 120 25.84 35.53 0.27
N ARG A 121 25.64 35.39 -1.06
CA ARG A 121 24.93 36.39 -1.88
C ARG A 121 23.51 36.68 -1.35
N LYS A 122 22.75 35.63 -0.98
CA LYS A 122 21.39 35.81 -0.45
C LYS A 122 21.39 36.61 0.86
N ARG A 123 22.29 36.29 1.79
CA ARG A 123 22.44 37.07 3.03
C ARG A 123 22.84 38.51 2.76
N ALA A 124 23.70 38.74 1.79
CA ALA A 124 24.10 40.08 1.36
C ALA A 124 22.91 40.89 0.79
N GLU A 125 22.06 40.26 -0.02
CA GLU A 125 20.83 40.87 -0.57
C GLU A 125 19.82 41.23 0.52
N GLU A 126 19.65 40.34 1.51
CA GLU A 126 18.80 40.60 2.68
C GLU A 126 19.35 41.75 3.53
N ALA A 127 20.66 41.78 3.80
CA ALA A 127 21.33 42.87 4.51
C ALA A 127 21.19 44.20 3.76
N TYR A 128 21.40 44.19 2.44
CA TYR A 128 21.24 45.37 1.58
C TYR A 128 19.82 45.92 1.61
N ALA A 129 18.80 45.04 1.52
CA ALA A 129 17.40 45.42 1.60
C ALA A 129 17.02 46.04 2.97
N ASN A 130 17.69 45.63 4.04
CA ASN A 130 17.52 46.17 5.38
C ASN A 130 18.35 47.43 5.66
N GLY A 131 19.18 47.87 4.71
CA GLY A 131 20.07 49.03 4.86
C GLY A 131 21.34 48.76 5.68
N TRP A 132 21.67 47.50 5.94
CA TRP A 132 22.91 47.08 6.61
C TRP A 132 24.04 46.96 5.58
N PHE A 133 24.48 48.11 5.06
CA PHE A 133 25.36 48.15 3.89
C PHE A 133 26.76 47.61 4.16
N GLU A 134 27.29 47.79 5.37
CA GLU A 134 28.55 47.19 5.81
C GLU A 134 28.48 45.66 5.81
N ASP A 135 27.43 45.09 6.40
CA ASP A 135 27.23 43.63 6.45
C ASP A 135 26.97 43.06 5.05
N ALA A 136 26.22 43.79 4.23
CA ALA A 136 25.98 43.42 2.83
C ALA A 136 27.29 43.40 2.03
N GLU A 137 28.15 44.40 2.21
CA GLU A 137 29.46 44.46 1.56
C GLU A 137 30.32 43.26 1.95
N GLU A 138 30.41 42.94 3.25
CA GLU A 138 31.18 41.79 3.74
C GLU A 138 30.70 40.49 3.11
N GLU A 139 29.39 40.22 3.14
CA GLU A 139 28.82 38.99 2.59
C GLU A 139 28.98 38.92 1.06
N PHE A 140 28.85 40.04 0.33
CA PHE A 140 29.12 40.07 -1.11
C PHE A 140 30.60 39.83 -1.44
N LEU A 141 31.54 40.36 -0.65
CA LEU A 141 32.99 40.13 -0.84
C LEU A 141 33.37 38.68 -0.57
N GLU A 142 32.83 38.06 0.48
CA GLU A 142 33.02 36.63 0.74
C GLU A 142 32.40 35.78 -0.37
N SER A 143 31.25 36.17 -0.91
CA SER A 143 30.64 35.51 -2.06
C SER A 143 31.50 35.64 -3.33
N GLU A 144 32.12 36.81 -3.59
CA GLU A 144 33.02 37.05 -4.72
C GLU A 144 34.25 36.11 -4.68
N LYS A 145 34.81 35.88 -3.49
CA LYS A 145 35.96 34.97 -3.31
C LYS A 145 35.64 33.53 -3.72
N LEU A 146 34.41 33.09 -3.47
CA LEU A 146 33.94 31.75 -3.78
C LEU A 146 33.49 31.62 -5.25
N ASN A 147 32.85 32.65 -5.80
CA ASN A 147 32.42 32.68 -7.20
C ASN A 147 32.61 34.06 -7.84
N LYS A 148 33.82 34.29 -8.37
CA LYS A 148 34.20 35.52 -9.09
C LYS A 148 33.51 35.72 -10.45
N PHE A 149 32.70 34.77 -10.93
CA PHE A 149 32.06 34.84 -12.25
C PHE A 149 30.58 35.22 -12.19
N ASP A 150 30.06 35.46 -10.98
CA ASP A 150 28.71 35.96 -10.80
C ASP A 150 28.69 37.49 -10.97
N PHE A 151 28.25 37.94 -12.14
CA PHE A 151 28.21 39.36 -12.47
C PHE A 151 27.24 40.15 -11.58
N SER A 152 26.23 39.50 -10.98
CA SER A 152 25.23 40.17 -10.14
C SER A 152 25.84 40.71 -8.84
N ILE A 153 26.75 39.95 -8.22
CA ILE A 153 27.54 40.38 -7.05
C ILE A 153 28.33 41.64 -7.37
N HIS A 154 28.94 41.71 -8.56
CA HIS A 154 29.74 42.85 -8.98
C HIS A 154 28.87 44.11 -9.19
N ILE A 155 27.64 43.96 -9.69
CA ILE A 155 26.69 45.07 -9.77
C ILE A 155 26.36 45.57 -8.36
N SER A 156 26.01 44.68 -7.43
CA SER A 156 25.66 45.05 -6.05
C SER A 156 26.81 45.74 -5.32
N LEU A 157 28.04 45.21 -5.43
CA LEU A 157 29.23 45.87 -4.87
C LEU A 157 29.48 47.23 -5.51
N GLY A 158 29.31 47.35 -6.83
CA GLY A 158 29.40 48.62 -7.55
C GLY A 158 28.41 49.66 -7.01
N MET A 159 27.16 49.26 -6.76
CA MET A 159 26.13 50.13 -6.16
C MET A 159 26.50 50.55 -4.73
N ILE A 160 26.98 49.62 -3.90
CA ILE A 160 27.43 49.93 -2.53
C ILE A 160 28.57 50.95 -2.54
N TYR A 161 29.60 50.73 -3.35
CA TYR A 161 30.72 51.66 -3.43
C TYR A 161 30.32 53.02 -4.00
N LEU A 162 29.40 53.07 -4.95
CA LEU A 162 28.94 54.31 -5.57
C LEU A 162 28.10 55.16 -4.61
N PHE A 163 27.10 54.56 -3.97
CA PHE A 163 26.09 55.31 -3.22
C PHE A 163 26.35 55.39 -1.72
N HIS A 164 26.99 54.37 -1.12
CA HIS A 164 27.18 54.32 0.33
C HIS A 164 28.60 54.67 0.76
N LYS A 165 29.62 54.14 0.09
CA LYS A 165 31.03 54.46 0.41
C LYS A 165 31.55 55.70 -0.34
N VAL A 166 30.87 56.12 -1.40
CA VAL A 166 31.24 57.26 -2.26
C VAL A 166 32.64 57.08 -2.89
N ASP A 167 33.07 55.83 -3.09
CA ASP A 167 34.31 55.46 -3.78
C ASP A 167 34.00 55.14 -5.24
N LYS A 168 33.98 56.21 -6.06
CA LYS A 168 33.65 56.12 -7.48
C LYS A 168 34.62 55.26 -8.27
N GLN A 169 35.90 55.28 -7.90
CA GLN A 169 36.92 54.52 -8.62
C GLN A 169 36.75 53.03 -8.39
N LYS A 170 36.50 52.63 -7.14
CA LYS A 170 36.23 51.24 -6.79
C LYS A 170 34.90 50.77 -7.37
N ALA A 171 33.86 51.61 -7.34
CA ALA A 171 32.58 51.32 -7.97
C ALA A 171 32.73 51.01 -9.48
N LEU A 172 33.44 51.86 -10.22
CA LEU A 172 33.74 51.64 -11.65
C LEU A 172 34.45 50.31 -11.88
N SER A 173 35.46 49.98 -11.06
CA SER A 173 36.17 48.70 -11.18
C SER A 173 35.26 47.49 -11.02
N TYR A 174 34.22 47.59 -10.17
CA TYR A 174 33.23 46.53 -9.98
C TYR A 174 32.24 46.47 -11.14
N PHE A 175 31.80 47.61 -11.67
CA PHE A 175 30.97 47.62 -12.88
C PHE A 175 31.71 47.04 -14.10
N ASP A 176 33.00 47.33 -14.28
CA ASP A 176 33.82 46.73 -15.34
C ASP A 176 33.88 45.20 -15.22
N LYS A 177 34.04 44.68 -14.00
CA LYS A 177 33.98 43.23 -13.75
C LYS A 177 32.60 42.66 -14.09
N ALA A 178 31.52 43.36 -13.72
CA ALA A 178 30.16 42.93 -14.05
C ALA A 178 29.97 42.81 -15.57
N ILE A 179 30.42 43.80 -16.34
CA ILE A 179 30.37 43.78 -17.81
C ILE A 179 31.18 42.61 -18.37
N LYS A 180 32.42 42.45 -17.89
CA LYS A 180 33.31 41.36 -18.33
C LYS A 180 32.66 39.98 -18.16
N TYR A 181 31.97 39.75 -17.05
CA TYR A 181 31.36 38.45 -16.74
C TYR A 181 29.91 38.30 -17.23
N SER A 182 29.22 39.38 -17.61
CA SER A 182 27.88 39.33 -18.20
C SER A 182 27.91 39.06 -19.71
N GLN A 183 28.94 39.54 -20.42
CA GLN A 183 29.09 39.41 -21.88
C GLN A 183 28.98 37.97 -22.42
N PRO A 184 29.54 36.92 -21.79
CA PRO A 184 29.39 35.55 -22.27
C PRO A 184 27.99 34.96 -22.06
N LYS A 185 27.15 35.58 -21.21
CA LYS A 185 25.86 35.04 -20.77
C LYS A 185 24.65 35.70 -21.45
N SER A 186 24.78 36.93 -21.95
CA SER A 186 23.72 37.60 -22.73
C SER A 186 24.19 38.94 -23.31
N ALA A 187 23.90 39.20 -24.58
CA ALA A 187 24.06 40.53 -25.17
C ALA A 187 23.15 41.60 -24.51
N PHE A 188 22.02 41.19 -23.91
CA PHE A 188 21.05 42.06 -23.24
C PHE A 188 21.54 42.57 -21.87
N HIS A 189 22.36 41.79 -21.15
CA HIS A 189 22.94 42.24 -19.86
C HIS A 189 24.22 43.07 -20.02
N ALA A 190 24.77 43.13 -21.23
CA ALA A 190 25.90 44.01 -21.57
C ALA A 190 25.46 45.45 -21.89
N SER A 191 24.18 45.67 -22.21
CA SER A 191 23.66 46.99 -22.66
C SER A 191 23.09 47.88 -21.55
N TYR A 192 23.09 47.44 -20.29
CA TYR A 192 22.60 48.23 -19.14
C TYR A 192 23.71 48.99 -18.40
N ALA A 193 24.93 49.01 -18.96
CA ALA A 193 26.07 49.79 -18.49
C ALA A 193 26.11 51.17 -19.15
#